data_AF-A0A354YDT8-F1
#
_entry.id   AF-A0A354YDT8-F1
#
_cell.length_a   1.000
_cell.length_b   1.000
_cell.length_c   1.000
_cell.angle_alpha   90.00
_cell.angle_beta   90.00
_cell.angle_gamma   90.00
#
_symmetry.space_group_name_H-M   'P 1'
#
loop_
_entity.id
_entity.type
_entity.pdbx_description
1 polymer ?
#
loop_
_entity_poly.entity_id
_entity_poly.type
_entity_poly.pdbx_seq_one_letter_code
_entity_poly.pdbx_strand_id
1 'polypeptide(L)'
;RLQRVRDADPFQQYMLGNESERRGDYAAAIRYYRRATRLYDSPHQFHFGLARVYFLAGDSRRAEYELRRARELGQGSERDRYQAKLDSLHRWARAGSAPGR
;
A
#
# COMPACT_ATOMS: atom_id res chain seq x y z
N ARG A 1 19.83 -11.95 -22.33
CA ARG A 1 18.60 -11.09 -22.29
C ARG A 1 17.56 -11.70 -21.32
N LEU A 2 17.90 -11.90 -20.03
CA LEU A 2 17.08 -12.65 -19.06
C LEU A 2 16.59 -11.81 -17.86
N GLN A 3 17.02 -10.55 -17.74
CA GLN A 3 16.61 -9.67 -16.62
C GLN A 3 15.17 -9.14 -16.76
N ARG A 4 14.56 -9.18 -17.95
CA ARG A 4 13.19 -8.66 -18.18
C ARG A 4 12.08 -9.60 -17.72
N VAL A 5 12.37 -10.89 -17.55
CA VAL A 5 11.34 -11.89 -17.19
C VAL A 5 11.19 -12.03 -15.67
N ARG A 6 12.24 -11.75 -14.88
CA ARG A 6 12.20 -11.75 -13.40
C ARG A 6 11.53 -10.51 -12.81
N ASP A 7 11.22 -9.55 -13.67
CA ASP A 7 10.72 -8.21 -13.36
C ASP A 7 9.20 -8.07 -13.60
N ALA A 8 8.56 -9.21 -13.94
CA ALA A 8 7.18 -9.31 -14.40
C ALA A 8 6.25 -10.06 -13.45
N ASP A 9 6.76 -10.66 -12.36
CA ASP A 9 5.91 -11.32 -11.37
C ASP A 9 5.42 -10.28 -10.31
N PRO A 10 4.11 -9.98 -10.25
CA PRO A 10 3.54 -9.09 -9.26
C PRO A 10 3.83 -9.52 -7.81
N PHE A 11 3.87 -10.82 -7.53
CA PHE A 11 4.15 -11.34 -6.19
C PHE A 11 5.60 -11.10 -5.79
N GLN A 12 6.55 -11.28 -6.71
CA GLN A 12 7.94 -10.96 -6.44
C GLN A 12 8.12 -9.46 -6.15
N GLN A 13 7.47 -8.60 -6.92
CA GLN A 13 7.47 -7.15 -6.66
C GLN A 13 6.83 -6.84 -5.30
N TYR A 14 5.73 -7.50 -4.95
CA TYR A 14 5.11 -7.35 -3.62
C TYR A 14 6.05 -7.78 -2.48
N MET A 15 6.79 -8.88 -2.65
CA MET A 15 7.77 -9.34 -1.66
C MET A 15 8.93 -8.36 -1.47
N LEU A 16 9.46 -7.80 -2.57
CA LEU A 16 10.48 -6.74 -2.52
C LEU A 16 9.94 -5.47 -1.84
N GLY A 17 8.66 -5.14 -2.08
CA GLY A 17 7.96 -4.07 -1.39
C GLY A 17 7.91 -4.29 0.13
N ASN A 18 7.52 -5.48 0.58
CA ASN A 18 7.48 -5.83 2.00
C ASN A 18 8.88 -5.81 2.64
N GLU A 19 9.90 -6.30 1.94
CA GLU A 19 11.27 -6.27 2.43
C GLU A 19 11.78 -4.82 2.60
N SER A 20 11.52 -3.97 1.61
CA SER A 20 11.90 -2.56 1.67
C SER A 20 11.14 -1.82 2.79
N GLU A 21 9.86 -2.15 2.98
CA GLU A 21 9.04 -1.61 4.07
C GLU A 21 9.61 -2.00 5.44
N ARG A 22 9.99 -3.26 5.63
CA ARG A 22 10.63 -3.73 6.87
C ARG A 22 11.95 -3.03 7.17
N ARG A 23 12.69 -2.61 6.13
CA ARG A 23 13.93 -1.85 6.25
C ARG A 23 13.72 -0.36 6.50
N GLY A 24 12.47 0.12 6.47
CA GLY A 24 12.15 1.55 6.55
C GLY A 24 12.40 2.31 5.25
N ASP A 25 12.79 1.65 4.16
CA ASP A 25 12.93 2.27 2.84
C ASP A 25 11.56 2.35 2.16
N TYR A 26 10.76 3.31 2.64
CA TYR A 26 9.40 3.53 2.15
C TYR A 26 9.38 3.94 0.68
N ALA A 27 10.39 4.67 0.21
CA ALA A 27 10.51 5.08 -1.18
C ALA A 27 10.68 3.86 -2.11
N ALA A 28 11.55 2.91 -1.75
CA ALA A 28 11.69 1.66 -2.49
C ALA A 28 10.44 0.79 -2.41
N ALA A 29 9.85 0.66 -1.21
CA ALA A 29 8.62 -0.10 -1.01
C ALA A 29 7.47 0.40 -1.90
N ILE A 30 7.27 1.72 -1.98
CA ILE A 30 6.28 2.33 -2.89
C ILE A 30 6.55 1.95 -4.34
N ARG A 31 7.80 2.01 -4.82
CA ARG A 31 8.14 1.66 -6.21
C ARG A 31 7.78 0.21 -6.51
N TYR A 32 8.13 -0.71 -5.62
CA TYR A 32 7.88 -2.13 -5.79
C TYR A 32 6.39 -2.47 -5.75
N TYR A 33 5.65 -1.95 -4.77
CA TYR A 33 4.20 -2.17 -4.70
C TYR A 33 3.45 -1.57 -5.89
N ARG A 34 3.84 -0.39 -6.39
CA ARG A 34 3.24 0.20 -7.60
C ARG A 34 3.51 -0.63 -8.85
N ARG A 35 4.63 -1.35 -8.89
CA ARG A 35 4.90 -2.27 -10.00
C ARG A 35 4.02 -3.50 -9.89
N ALA A 36 3.82 -4.03 -8.69
CA ALA A 36 2.91 -5.14 -8.43
C ALA A 36 1.46 -4.82 -8.87
N THR A 37 0.94 -3.64 -8.54
CA THR A 37 -0.44 -3.23 -8.94
C THR A 37 -0.63 -3.01 -10.44
N ARG A 38 0.44 -2.77 -11.20
CA ARG A 38 0.37 -2.58 -12.66
C ARG A 38 0.47 -3.88 -13.44
N LEU A 39 1.16 -4.88 -12.87
CA LEU A 39 1.42 -6.16 -13.53
C LEU A 39 0.25 -7.13 -13.38
N TYR A 40 -0.55 -6.97 -12.34
CA TYR A 40 -1.74 -7.76 -12.10
C TYR A 40 -2.76 -6.87 -11.42
N ASP A 41 -3.99 -6.94 -11.91
CA ASP A 41 -5.17 -6.30 -11.31
C ASP A 41 -5.51 -7.09 -10.04
N SER A 42 -4.59 -7.01 -9.09
CA SER A 42 -4.51 -7.88 -7.94
C SER A 42 -5.58 -7.54 -6.92
N PRO A 43 -6.01 -8.51 -6.10
CA PRO A 43 -6.89 -8.26 -4.98
C PRO A 43 -6.42 -7.10 -4.10
N HIS A 44 -7.37 -6.54 -3.36
CA HIS A 44 -7.25 -5.46 -2.37
C HIS A 44 -5.95 -5.41 -1.55
N GLN A 45 -5.26 -6.54 -1.34
CA GLN A 45 -3.98 -6.67 -0.65
C GLN A 45 -2.84 -5.77 -1.19
N PHE A 46 -2.72 -5.57 -2.51
CA PHE A 46 -1.64 -4.72 -3.04
C PHE A 46 -1.91 -3.24 -2.79
N HIS A 47 -3.16 -2.82 -2.95
CA HIS A 47 -3.60 -1.48 -2.56
C HIS A 47 -3.45 -1.25 -1.05
N PHE A 48 -3.71 -2.27 -0.23
CA PHE A 48 -3.46 -2.18 1.20
C PHE A 48 -1.96 -2.02 1.53
N GLY A 49 -1.08 -2.75 0.85
CA GLY A 49 0.37 -2.59 0.99
C GLY A 49 0.83 -1.17 0.65
N LEU A 50 0.31 -0.60 -0.45
CA LEU A 50 0.55 0.79 -0.83
C LEU A 50 0.03 1.77 0.23
N ALA A 51 -1.20 1.57 0.70
CA ALA A 51 -1.79 2.43 1.72
C ALA A 51 -0.93 2.47 2.99
N ARG A 52 -0.46 1.31 3.43
CA ARG A 52 0.38 1.16 4.62
C ARG A 52 1.71 1.88 4.45
N VAL A 53 2.42 1.68 3.34
CA VAL A 53 3.71 2.34 3.13
C VAL A 53 3.57 3.85 2.94
N TYR A 54 2.52 4.33 2.27
CA TYR A 54 2.29 5.78 2.16
C TYR A 54 2.01 6.41 3.52
N PHE A 55 1.27 5.71 4.39
CA PHE A 55 1.06 6.17 5.76
C PHE A 55 2.37 6.27 6.54
N LEU A 56 3.22 5.24 6.45
CA LEU A 56 4.53 5.22 7.10
C LEU A 56 5.48 6.29 6.55
N ALA A 57 5.34 6.63 5.26
CA ALA A 57 6.08 7.71 4.61
C ALA A 57 5.53 9.13 4.91
N GLY A 58 4.47 9.25 5.72
CA GLY A 58 3.83 10.55 6.02
C GLY A 58 2.87 11.06 4.95
N ASP A 59 2.73 10.36 3.82
CA ASP A 59 1.79 10.72 2.74
C ASP A 59 0.39 10.16 3.02
N SER A 60 -0.27 10.73 4.05
CA SER A 60 -1.60 10.29 4.48
C SER A 60 -2.67 10.45 3.39
N ARG A 61 -2.49 11.40 2.45
CA ARG A 61 -3.41 11.60 1.33
C ARG A 61 -3.39 10.43 0.36
N ARG A 62 -2.18 9.96 -0.02
CA ARG A 62 -2.06 8.76 -0.86
C ARG A 62 -2.40 7.49 -0.10
N ALA A 63 -2.10 7.45 1.20
CA ALA A 63 -2.51 6.33 2.05
C ALA A 63 -4.03 6.13 2.03
N GLU A 64 -4.79 7.22 2.17
CA GLU A 64 -6.25 7.19 2.10
C GLU A 64 -6.75 6.71 0.74
N TYR A 65 -6.18 7.26 -0.35
CA TYR A 65 -6.57 6.89 -1.71
C TYR A 65 -6.45 5.38 -1.94
N GLU A 66 -5.29 4.80 -1.61
CA GLU A 66 -5.03 3.37 -1.82
C GLU A 66 -5.86 2.50 -0.87
N LEU A 67 -6.12 2.97 0.36
CA LEU A 67 -6.95 2.22 1.30
C LEU A 67 -8.42 2.18 0.86
N ARG A 68 -8.92 3.24 0.21
CA ARG A 68 -10.25 3.21 -0.42
C ARG A 68 -10.31 2.20 -1.56
N ARG A 69 -9.27 2.11 -2.39
CA ARG A 69 -9.18 1.08 -3.44
C ARG A 69 -9.17 -0.33 -2.85
N ALA A 70 -8.40 -0.55 -1.77
CA ALA A 70 -8.41 -1.82 -1.05
C ALA A 70 -9.81 -2.16 -0.51
N ARG A 71 -10.54 -1.17 0.03
CA ARG A 71 -11.93 -1.35 0.48
C ARG A 71 -12.88 -1.69 -0.67
N GLU A 72 -12.76 -1.01 -1.81
CA GLU A 72 -13.59 -1.23 -3.01
C GLU A 72 -13.41 -2.64 -3.58
N LEU A 73 -12.19 -3.16 -3.55
CA LEU A 73 -11.83 -4.48 -4.08
C LEU A 73 -12.00 -5.62 -3.05
N GLY A 74 -12.13 -5.29 -1.75
CA GLY A 74 -12.36 -6.26 -0.69
C GLY A 74 -13.84 -6.65 -0.59
N GLN A 75 -14.11 -7.83 -0.04
CA GLN A 75 -15.46 -8.33 0.20
C GLN A 75 -15.64 -8.67 1.69
N GLY A 76 -16.89 -8.71 2.17
CA GLY A 76 -17.21 -9.08 3.55
C GLY A 76 -16.30 -8.43 4.61
N SER A 77 -15.62 -9.27 5.38
CA SER A 77 -14.78 -8.85 6.50
C SER A 77 -13.61 -7.94 6.11
N GLU A 78 -13.08 -8.07 4.90
CA GLU A 78 -11.96 -7.30 4.38
C GLU A 78 -12.40 -5.85 4.13
N ARG A 79 -13.59 -5.67 3.56
CA ARG A 79 -14.18 -4.36 3.35
C ARG A 79 -14.36 -3.62 4.68
N ASP A 80 -14.89 -4.30 5.68
CA ASP A 80 -15.11 -3.73 7.02
C ASP A 80 -13.79 -3.38 7.70
N ARG A 81 -12.79 -4.26 7.57
CA ARG A 81 -11.43 -4.02 8.09
C ARG A 81 -10.79 -2.79 7.46
N TYR A 82 -10.94 -2.59 6.16
CA TYR A 82 -10.41 -1.41 5.48
C TYR A 82 -11.18 -0.14 5.84
N GLN A 83 -12.48 -0.23 6.07
CA GLN A 83 -13.28 0.89 6.57
C GLN A 83 -12.78 1.36 7.95
N ALA A 84 -12.59 0.44 8.90
CA ALA A 84 -12.08 0.80 10.24
C ALA A 84 -10.68 1.46 10.21
N LYS A 85 -9.84 1.05 9.24
CA LYS A 85 -8.53 1.68 9.02
C LYS A 85 -8.66 3.09 8.44
N LEU A 86 -9.59 3.32 7.51
CA LEU A 86 -9.88 4.67 6.97
C LEU A 86 -10.35 5.60 8.08
N ASP A 87 -11.29 5.15 8.90
CA ASP A 87 -11.82 5.94 10.01
C ASP A 87 -10.71 6.34 10.99
N SER A 88 -9.80 5.40 11.28
CA SER A 88 -8.63 5.67 12.13
C SER A 88 -7.67 6.68 11.49
N LEU A 89 -7.39 6.55 10.19
CA LEU A 89 -6.57 7.50 9.44
C LEU A 89 -7.17 8.91 9.46
N HIS A 90 -8.48 9.04 9.25
CA HIS A 90 -9.18 10.32 9.28
C HIS A 90 -9.18 10.98 10.65
N ARG A 91 -9.43 10.19 11.72
CA ARG A 91 -9.36 10.71 13.10
C ARG A 91 -7.97 11.24 13.40
N TRP A 92 -6.96 10.48 13.01
CA TRP A 92 -5.59 10.84 13.27
C TRP A 92 -5.14 12.07 12.44
N ALA A 93 -5.62 12.22 11.20
CA ALA A 93 -5.35 13.40 10.38
C ALA A 93 -6.00 14.66 10.98
N ARG A 94 -7.19 14.53 11.56
CA ARG A 94 -7.88 15.61 12.29
C ARG A 94 -7.19 15.97 13.61
N ALA A 95 -6.52 15.02 14.25
CA ALA A 95 -5.77 15.23 15.48
C ALA A 95 -4.41 15.93 15.27
N GLY A 96 -3.99 16.19 14.03
CA GLY A 96 -2.76 16.91 13.72
C GLY A 96 -1.47 16.10 13.94
N SER A 97 -1.56 14.79 14.16
CA SER A 97 -0.44 13.94 14.58
C SER A 97 0.33 13.27 13.42
N ALA A 98 0.38 13.89 12.23
CA ALA A 98 1.06 13.39 11.01
C ALA A 98 2.47 12.80 11.26
N PRO A 99 2.92 11.57 10.84
CA PRO A 99 4.34 11.29 10.99
C PRO A 99 5.05 12.08 9.89
N GLY A 100 6.00 12.92 10.29
CA GLY A 100 6.85 13.65 9.37
C GLY A 100 6.22 14.93 8.81
N ARG A 101 6.42 16.03 9.52
CA ARG A 101 7.03 17.20 8.88
C ARG A 101 8.53 17.07 9.01
#